data_AF-A0A9D5JU61-F1
#
_entry.id   AF-A0A9D5JU61-F1
#
_cell.length_a   1.000
_cell.length_b   1.000
_cell.length_c   1.000
_cell.angle_alpha   90.00
_cell.angle_beta   90.00
_cell.angle_gamma   90.00
#
_symmetry.space_group_name_H-M   'P 1'
#
loop_
_entity.id
_entity.type
_entity.pdbx_description
1 polymer ?
#
loop_
_entity_poly.entity_id
_entity_poly.type
_entity_poly.pdbx_seq_one_letter_code
_entity_poly.pdbx_strand_id
1 'polypeptide(L)'
;MPRHWSVSDREGTLVIDPEYTAGLRDIRAGQRIVVLFYFDRSPAFTTERLVQTPPHTDQPKGVFSLCSPVRPNPLGLSVLEVLDIADNLIRVKGVDMFDQTPILDLKPYVAPD
;
A
#
# COMPACT_ATOMS: atom_id res chain seq x y z
N MET A 1 12.96 -2.80 2.81
CA MET A 1 11.59 -2.27 2.83
C MET A 1 10.90 -2.75 4.10
N PRO A 2 10.14 -1.91 4.81
CA PRO A 2 9.31 -2.35 5.94
C PRO A 2 8.36 -3.47 5.51
N ARG A 3 8.02 -4.36 6.43
CA ARG A 3 7.18 -5.54 6.16
C ARG A 3 5.68 -5.21 6.04
N HIS A 4 5.27 -4.07 6.58
CA HIS A 4 3.88 -3.61 6.66
C HIS A 4 3.88 -2.14 7.08
N TRP A 5 2.92 -1.36 6.59
CA TRP A 5 2.79 0.07 6.88
C TRP A 5 2.69 0.38 8.38
N SER A 6 2.04 -0.48 9.17
CA SER A 6 1.78 -0.24 10.59
C SER A 6 3.03 -0.22 11.48
N VAL A 7 4.17 -0.67 10.96
CA VAL A 7 5.47 -0.66 11.64
C VAL A 7 6.51 0.17 10.89
N SER A 8 6.10 0.89 9.84
CA SER A 8 6.97 1.75 9.05
C SER A 8 6.94 3.17 9.60
N ASP A 9 8.11 3.75 9.77
CA ASP A 9 8.32 5.18 10.05
C ASP A 9 8.77 5.95 8.81
N ARG A 10 8.88 5.28 7.65
CA ARG A 10 9.41 5.86 6.42
C ARG A 10 8.42 6.82 5.78
N GLU A 11 8.96 7.90 5.26
CA GLU A 11 8.24 8.85 4.41
C GLU A 11 8.41 8.49 2.93
N GLY A 12 7.44 8.92 2.13
CA GLY A 12 7.50 8.89 0.67
C GLY A 12 6.55 9.91 0.07
N THR A 13 6.49 9.94 -1.26
CA THR A 13 5.60 10.82 -2.01
C THR A 13 4.77 9.99 -2.97
N LEU A 14 3.45 10.13 -2.89
CA LEU A 14 2.53 9.61 -3.89
C LEU A 14 2.45 10.65 -5.00
N VAL A 15 2.82 10.27 -6.21
CA VAL A 15 2.73 11.11 -7.41
C VAL A 15 1.46 10.69 -8.15
N ILE A 16 0.50 11.58 -8.25
CA ILE A 16 -0.79 11.31 -8.88
C ILE A 16 -0.73 11.85 -10.31
N ASP A 17 -1.23 11.07 -11.28
CA ASP A 17 -1.24 11.54 -12.66
C ASP A 17 -2.07 12.83 -12.78
N PRO A 18 -1.61 13.81 -13.60
CA PRO A 18 -2.23 15.14 -13.62
C PRO A 18 -3.75 15.14 -13.84
N GLU A 19 -4.25 14.20 -14.64
CA GLU A 19 -5.69 14.03 -14.94
C GLU A 19 -6.55 13.67 -13.71
N TYR A 20 -5.96 13.11 -12.65
CA TYR A 20 -6.66 12.75 -11.41
C TYR A 20 -6.50 13.78 -10.28
N THR A 21 -5.71 14.84 -10.47
CA THR A 21 -5.37 15.82 -9.43
C THR A 21 -6.60 16.45 -8.77
N ALA A 22 -7.67 16.70 -9.53
CA ALA A 22 -8.91 17.25 -9.00
C ALA A 22 -9.54 16.38 -7.89
N GLY A 23 -9.28 15.07 -7.88
CA GLY A 23 -9.72 14.14 -6.84
C GLY A 23 -9.05 14.35 -5.48
N LEU A 24 -7.93 15.07 -5.42
CA LEU A 24 -7.19 15.33 -4.18
C LEU A 24 -7.75 16.50 -3.37
N ARG A 25 -8.77 17.21 -3.89
CA ARG A 25 -9.28 18.49 -3.39
C ARG A 25 -9.48 18.55 -1.87
N ASP A 26 -9.94 17.46 -1.25
CA ASP A 26 -10.35 17.42 0.15
C ASP A 26 -9.40 16.61 1.05
N ILE A 27 -8.28 16.12 0.51
CA ILE A 27 -7.21 15.48 1.30
C ILE A 27 -6.42 16.57 2.02
N ARG A 28 -6.11 16.35 3.30
CA ARG A 28 -5.43 17.30 4.19
C ARG A 28 -4.35 16.61 5.01
N ALA A 29 -3.31 17.36 5.36
CA ALA A 29 -2.31 16.92 6.33
C ALA A 29 -2.96 16.50 7.66
N GLY A 30 -2.41 15.46 8.29
CA GLY A 30 -2.94 14.85 9.51
C GLY A 30 -4.06 13.81 9.28
N GLN A 31 -4.60 13.69 8.06
CA GLN A 31 -5.52 12.61 7.73
C GLN A 31 -4.77 11.29 7.53
N ARG A 32 -5.50 10.18 7.67
CA ARG A 32 -5.07 8.86 7.17
C ARG A 32 -5.84 8.50 5.92
N ILE A 33 -5.14 7.92 4.95
CA ILE A 33 -5.71 7.42 3.70
C ILE A 33 -5.36 5.96 3.51
N VAL A 34 -6.27 5.21 2.89
CA VAL A 34 -6.00 3.88 2.36
C VAL A 34 -5.44 4.06 0.95
N VAL A 35 -4.29 3.46 0.69
CA VAL A 35 -3.63 3.43 -0.60
C VAL A 35 -3.66 2.01 -1.12
N LEU A 36 -4.30 1.79 -2.26
CA LEU A 36 -4.23 0.52 -3.00
C LEU A 36 -3.17 0.65 -4.08
N PHE A 37 -2.32 -0.37 -4.19
CA PHE A 37 -1.20 -0.36 -5.12
C PHE A 37 -0.96 -1.75 -5.68
N TYR A 38 -0.20 -1.84 -6.77
CA TYR A 38 0.09 -3.09 -7.46
C TYR A 38 1.50 -3.58 -7.10
N PHE A 39 1.66 -4.83 -6.64
CA PHE A 39 2.99 -5.44 -6.49
C PHE A 39 3.54 -5.83 -7.87
N ASP A 40 3.98 -4.82 -8.62
CA ASP A 40 4.51 -4.91 -9.99
C ASP A 40 5.71 -5.86 -10.15
N ARG A 41 6.39 -6.14 -9.03
CA ARG A 41 7.59 -7.00 -8.97
C ARG A 41 7.30 -8.40 -8.43
N SER A 42 6.05 -8.71 -8.10
CA SER A 42 5.69 -10.06 -7.68
C SER A 42 5.84 -11.04 -8.86
N PRO A 43 6.33 -12.27 -8.62
CA PRO A 43 6.31 -13.31 -9.64
C PRO A 43 4.86 -13.64 -10.06
N ALA A 44 4.72 -14.20 -11.27
CA ALA A 44 3.43 -14.72 -11.73
C ALA A 44 2.85 -15.70 -10.71
N PHE A 45 1.54 -15.56 -10.45
CA PHE A 45 0.85 -16.40 -9.50
C PHE A 45 0.60 -17.80 -10.07
N THR A 46 0.80 -18.82 -9.24
CA THR A 46 0.44 -20.22 -9.52
C THR A 46 -0.30 -20.81 -8.32
N THR A 47 -1.07 -21.89 -8.53
CA THR A 47 -1.82 -22.54 -7.44
C THR A 47 -0.93 -23.08 -6.32
N GLU A 48 0.33 -23.42 -6.62
CA GLU A 48 1.33 -23.80 -5.62
C GLU A 48 1.62 -22.68 -4.61
N ARG A 49 1.36 -21.41 -4.96
CA ARG A 49 1.52 -20.25 -4.09
C ARG A 49 0.30 -19.99 -3.20
N LEU A 50 -0.74 -20.84 -3.24
CA LEU A 50 -1.90 -20.70 -2.33
C LEU A 50 -1.52 -20.91 -0.86
N VAL A 51 -0.46 -21.67 -0.60
CA VAL A 51 0.11 -21.88 0.74
C VAL A 51 1.55 -21.41 0.72
N GLN A 52 1.94 -20.57 1.68
CA GLN A 52 3.26 -19.96 1.75
C GLN A 52 3.76 -19.99 3.19
N THR A 53 5.08 -20.01 3.36
CA THR A 53 5.73 -19.89 4.67
C THR A 53 6.32 -18.49 4.79
N PRO A 54 5.72 -17.58 5.58
CA PRO A 54 6.24 -16.23 5.77
C PRO A 54 7.62 -16.23 6.45
N PRO A 55 8.48 -15.23 6.22
CA PRO A 55 9.83 -15.19 6.79
C PRO A 55 9.93 -15.14 8.34
N HIS A 56 8.81 -14.97 9.04
CA HIS A 56 8.75 -14.79 10.49
C HIS A 56 8.12 -15.99 11.21
N THR A 57 7.85 -17.09 10.51
CA THR A 57 7.30 -18.32 11.07
C THR A 57 7.64 -19.49 10.17
N ASP A 58 7.92 -20.65 10.76
CA ASP A 58 8.15 -21.89 9.99
C ASP A 58 6.85 -22.60 9.59
N GLN A 59 5.69 -22.06 10.01
CA GLN A 59 4.40 -22.67 9.72
C GLN A 59 3.82 -22.16 8.38
N PRO A 60 3.49 -23.06 7.44
CA PRO A 60 2.82 -22.67 6.21
C PRO A 60 1.41 -22.15 6.51
N LYS A 61 0.99 -21.12 5.79
CA LYS A 61 -0.32 -20.49 5.92
C LYS A 61 -0.93 -20.24 4.55
N GLY A 62 -2.25 -20.31 4.47
CA GLY A 62 -2.98 -19.93 3.27
C GLY A 62 -2.77 -18.45 2.96
N VAL A 63 -2.56 -18.10 1.69
CA VAL A 63 -2.18 -16.75 1.24
C VAL A 63 -3.18 -15.65 1.68
N PHE A 64 -4.46 -15.99 1.85
CA PHE A 64 -5.50 -15.06 2.30
C PHE A 64 -5.47 -14.77 3.81
N SER A 65 -4.73 -15.55 4.59
CA SER A 65 -4.41 -15.25 5.99
C SER A 65 -3.09 -14.48 6.15
N LEU A 66 -2.45 -14.12 5.03
CA LEU A 66 -1.18 -13.42 4.96
C LEU A 66 -1.35 -12.08 4.23
N CYS A 67 -0.38 -11.19 4.43
CA CYS A 67 -0.20 -10.00 3.60
C CYS A 67 0.94 -10.20 2.58
N SER A 68 1.09 -11.43 2.07
CA SER A 68 2.13 -11.72 1.06
C SER A 68 1.84 -10.95 -0.24
N PRO A 69 2.87 -10.38 -0.88
CA PRO A 69 2.73 -9.73 -2.18
C PRO A 69 2.48 -10.74 -3.32
N VAL A 70 2.78 -12.02 -3.11
CA VAL A 70 2.54 -13.10 -4.09
C VAL A 70 1.15 -13.68 -3.86
N ARG A 71 0.15 -13.24 -4.63
CA ARG A 71 -1.26 -13.61 -4.46
C ARG A 71 -2.01 -13.52 -5.80
N PRO A 72 -3.21 -14.13 -5.95
CA PRO A 72 -3.91 -14.19 -7.24
C PRO A 72 -4.08 -12.84 -7.92
N ASN A 73 -4.47 -11.83 -7.15
CA ASN A 73 -4.44 -10.43 -7.55
C ASN A 73 -3.42 -9.72 -6.65
N PRO A 74 -2.23 -9.35 -7.16
CA PRO A 74 -1.13 -8.78 -6.38
C PRO A 74 -1.40 -7.32 -6.00
N LEU A 75 -2.48 -7.11 -5.26
CA LEU A 75 -2.91 -5.83 -4.71
C LEU A 75 -2.37 -5.70 -3.28
N GLY A 76 -1.65 -4.61 -3.06
CA GLY A 76 -1.23 -4.11 -1.77
C GLY A 76 -2.23 -3.10 -1.21
N LEU A 77 -2.25 -2.98 0.11
CA LEU A 77 -3.06 -2.01 0.84
C LEU A 77 -2.22 -1.46 1.97
N SER A 78 -2.09 -0.13 2.01
CA SER A 78 -1.45 0.56 3.12
C SER A 78 -2.32 1.67 3.67
N VAL A 79 -2.32 1.84 4.99
CA VAL A 79 -2.92 3.01 5.63
C VAL A 79 -1.79 3.98 5.95
N LEU A 80 -1.76 5.11 5.25
CA LEU A 80 -0.68 6.08 5.34
C LEU A 80 -1.17 7.38 5.98
N GLU A 81 -0.30 8.02 6.75
CA GLU A 81 -0.54 9.35 7.29
C GLU A 81 -0.14 10.40 6.24
N VAL A 82 -1.03 11.34 5.95
CA VAL A 82 -0.76 12.46 5.05
C VAL A 82 0.01 13.53 5.81
N LEU A 83 1.20 13.85 5.34
CA LEU A 83 2.08 14.87 5.93
C LEU A 83 1.87 16.23 5.28
N ASP A 84 1.71 16.26 3.96
CA ASP A 84 1.57 17.47 3.16
C ASP A 84 0.99 17.16 1.77
N ILE A 85 0.40 18.17 1.13
CA ILE A 85 -0.13 18.08 -0.24
C ILE A 85 0.33 19.32 -1.02
N ALA A 86 0.96 19.10 -2.18
CA ALA A 86 1.34 20.14 -3.12
C ALA A 86 1.02 19.68 -4.55
N ASP A 87 0.08 20.37 -5.21
CA ASP A 87 -0.42 20.02 -6.54
C ASP A 87 -0.88 18.55 -6.62
N ASN A 88 -0.18 17.73 -7.41
CA ASN A 88 -0.43 16.31 -7.62
C ASN A 88 0.45 15.39 -6.74
N LEU A 89 1.13 15.96 -5.74
CA LEU A 89 2.04 15.26 -4.84
C LEU A 89 1.46 15.19 -3.44
N ILE A 90 1.43 13.99 -2.87
CA ILE A 90 1.01 13.75 -1.47
C ILE A 90 2.22 13.20 -0.72
N ARG A 91 2.77 13.98 0.20
CA ARG A 91 3.79 13.46 1.13
C ARG A 91 3.10 12.63 2.20
N VAL A 92 3.63 11.44 2.45
CA VAL A 92 3.02 10.47 3.36
C VAL A 92 4.04 9.79 4.24
N LYS A 93 3.59 9.28 5.39
CA LYS A 93 4.35 8.43 6.31
C LYS A 93 3.73 7.05 6.45
N GLY A 94 4.57 6.04 6.68
CA GLY A 94 4.17 4.65 6.83
C GLY A 94 4.41 3.81 5.58
N VAL A 95 5.24 4.29 4.65
CA VAL A 95 5.46 3.65 3.34
C VAL A 95 6.11 2.28 3.50
N ASP A 96 5.56 1.27 2.82
CA ASP A 96 6.04 -0.10 2.77
C ASP A 96 6.11 -0.67 1.34
N MET A 97 5.98 0.21 0.33
CA MET A 97 6.15 -0.10 -1.10
C MET A 97 7.48 0.39 -1.66
N PHE A 98 7.90 -0.19 -2.80
CA PHE A 98 9.13 0.23 -3.47
C PHE A 98 8.91 1.56 -4.17
N ASP A 99 10.00 2.28 -4.45
CA ASP A 99 9.93 3.43 -5.35
C ASP A 99 9.39 2.99 -6.72
N GLN A 100 8.58 3.85 -7.34
CA GLN A 100 7.85 3.61 -8.59
C GLN A 100 6.80 2.48 -8.55
N THR A 101 6.40 1.99 -7.37
CA THR A 101 5.28 1.05 -7.28
C THR A 101 3.98 1.71 -7.75
N PRO A 102 3.23 1.13 -8.71
CA PRO A 102 2.02 1.73 -9.24
C PRO A 102 0.91 1.84 -8.19
N ILE A 103 0.35 3.04 -8.05
CA ILE A 103 -0.83 3.30 -7.22
C ILE A 103 -2.07 3.07 -8.08
N LEU A 104 -3.05 2.36 -7.53
CA LEU A 104 -4.30 2.03 -8.21
C LEU A 104 -5.49 2.82 -7.68
N ASP A 105 -5.48 3.19 -6.40
CA ASP A 105 -6.62 3.88 -5.78
C ASP A 105 -6.25 4.54 -4.43
N LEU A 106 -7.00 5.57 -4.06
CA LEU A 106 -6.91 6.26 -2.77
C LEU A 106 -8.30 6.35 -2.14
N LYS A 107 -8.42 6.06 -0.84
CA LYS A 107 -9.69 6.18 -0.09
C LYS A 107 -9.46 6.83 1.27
N PRO A 108 -10.47 7.52 1.85
CA PRO A 108 -10.38 7.95 3.24
C PRO A 108 -10.25 6.72 4.16
N TYR A 109 -9.41 6.80 5.18
CA TYR A 109 -9.40 5.79 6.25
C TYR A 109 -10.53 6.10 7.24
N VAL A 110 -11.53 5.21 7.29
CA VAL A 110 -12.65 5.29 8.24
C VAL A 110 -12.41 4.25 9.33
N ALA A 111 -12.09 4.72 10.54
CA ALA A 111 -12.10 3.85 11.72
C ALA A 111 -13.57 3.61 12.13
N PRO A 112 -13.95 2.39 12.53
CA PRO A 112 -15.22 2.18 13.21
C PRO A 112 -15.25 3.00 14.51
N ASP A 113 -16.42 3.55 14.83
CA ASP A 113 -16.71 4.15 16.14
C ASP A 113 -16.61 3.11 17.27
#